data_AF-A0A0S8B682-F1
#
_entry.id   AF-A0A0S8B682-F1
#
_cell.length_a   1.000
_cell.length_b   1.000
_cell.length_c   1.000
_cell.angle_alpha   90.00
_cell.angle_beta   90.00
_cell.angle_gamma   90.00
#
_symmetry.space_group_name_H-M   'P 1'
#
loop_
_entity.id
_entity.type
_entity.pdbx_description
1 polymer ?
#
loop_
_entity_poly.entity_id
_entity_poly.type
_entity_poly.pdbx_seq_one_letter_code
_entity_poly.pdbx_strand_id
1 'polypeptide(L)'
;MTDPALGLTLVFNGCIYNYRALRSELEALGYCFFSEGDTEVVLKAWHAWGAGCCERLQGMFAFAVHERDSGRVILVRDRLGIKPLYIAESPGRLRFASSLPALLAAGGVDTALDPVALNYYLSFHAVVPPPHTILKGV
;
A
#
# COMPACT_ATOMS: atom_id res chain seq x y z
N MET A 1 -1.19 -12.47 -0.61
CA MET A 1 -2.26 -13.29 -1.21
C MET A 1 -2.07 -13.29 -2.72
N THR A 2 -2.28 -14.44 -3.36
CA THR A 2 -2.17 -14.57 -4.82
C THR A 2 -3.42 -15.25 -5.34
N ASP A 3 -3.99 -14.70 -6.41
CA ASP A 3 -5.05 -15.33 -7.20
C ASP A 3 -4.47 -15.65 -8.59
N PRO A 4 -4.09 -16.91 -8.86
CA PRO A 4 -3.48 -17.30 -10.12
C PRO A 4 -4.40 -17.16 -11.33
N ALA A 5 -5.72 -17.29 -11.12
CA ALA A 5 -6.73 -17.20 -12.19
C ALA A 5 -6.86 -15.76 -12.68
N LEU A 6 -6.82 -14.80 -11.76
CA LEU A 6 -6.82 -13.36 -12.09
C LEU A 6 -5.43 -12.82 -12.45
N GLY A 7 -4.36 -13.60 -12.21
CA GLY A 7 -2.99 -13.14 -12.45
C GLY A 7 -2.55 -12.02 -11.50
N LEU A 8 -3.13 -11.95 -10.30
CA LEU A 8 -2.86 -10.89 -9.33
C LEU A 8 -2.20 -11.41 -8.06
N THR A 9 -1.25 -10.65 -7.54
CA THR A 9 -0.68 -10.86 -6.20
C THR A 9 -0.76 -9.57 -5.40
N LEU A 10 -1.17 -9.66 -4.14
CA LEU A 10 -1.34 -8.51 -3.27
C LEU A 10 -0.74 -8.76 -1.87
N VAL A 11 -0.07 -7.74 -1.34
CA VAL A 11 0.29 -7.65 0.08
C VAL A 11 -0.51 -6.50 0.71
N PHE A 12 -1.07 -6.74 1.89
CA PHE A 12 -2.03 -5.84 2.53
C PHE A 12 -1.64 -5.58 3.98
N ASN A 13 -1.70 -4.31 4.39
CA ASN A 13 -1.62 -3.89 5.78
C ASN A 13 -2.81 -2.96 6.04
N GLY A 14 -3.80 -3.41 6.80
CA GLY A 14 -5.02 -2.63 6.95
C GLY A 14 -6.18 -3.40 7.53
N CYS A 15 -7.35 -2.76 7.43
CA CYS A 15 -8.64 -3.36 7.63
C CYS A 15 -9.66 -2.64 6.73
N ILE A 16 -10.45 -3.38 5.96
CA ILE A 16 -11.57 -2.85 5.18
C ILE A 16 -12.87 -3.14 5.93
N TYR A 17 -13.53 -2.09 6.41
CA TYR A 17 -14.72 -2.19 7.25
C TYR A 17 -15.96 -2.66 6.46
N ASN A 18 -16.09 -2.23 5.21
CA ASN A 18 -17.22 -2.59 4.34
C ASN A 18 -16.96 -3.84 3.48
N TYR A 19 -15.97 -4.68 3.83
CA TYR A 19 -15.56 -5.83 2.99
C TYR A 19 -16.70 -6.82 2.70
N ARG A 20 -17.63 -7.01 3.65
CA ARG A 20 -18.78 -7.92 3.45
C ARG A 20 -19.73 -7.44 2.37
N ALA A 21 -20.04 -6.14 2.35
CA ALA A 21 -20.88 -5.55 1.33
C ALA A 21 -20.20 -5.64 -0.05
N LEU A 22 -18.92 -5.25 -0.12
CA LEU A 22 -18.13 -5.35 -1.35
C LEU A 22 -18.00 -6.80 -1.85
N ARG A 23 -17.86 -7.77 -0.93
CA ARG A 23 -17.85 -9.19 -1.28
C ARG A 23 -19.14 -9.60 -1.98
N SER A 24 -20.30 -9.26 -1.42
CA SER A 24 -21.59 -9.58 -2.05
C SER A 24 -21.74 -8.94 -3.43
N GLU A 25 -21.25 -7.71 -3.61
CA GLU A 25 -21.23 -7.07 -4.93
C GLU A 25 -20.31 -7.78 -5.93
N LEU A 26 -19.13 -8.23 -5.49
CA LEU A 26 -18.21 -8.99 -6.33
C LEU A 26 -18.74 -10.39 -6.66
N GLU A 27 -19.39 -11.07 -5.70
CA GLU A 27 -20.07 -12.35 -5.95
C GLU A 27 -21.18 -12.19 -7.00
N ALA A 28 -21.94 -11.09 -6.97
CA ALA A 28 -22.93 -10.76 -7.99
C ALA A 28 -22.33 -10.47 -9.37
N LEU A 29 -21.05 -10.05 -9.43
CA LEU A 29 -20.28 -9.92 -10.67
C LEU A 29 -19.63 -11.24 -11.14
N GLY A 30 -19.86 -12.34 -10.43
CA GLY A 30 -19.38 -13.67 -10.80
C GLY A 30 -18.04 -14.08 -10.17
N TYR A 31 -17.56 -13.36 -9.16
CA TYR A 31 -16.32 -13.73 -8.47
C TYR A 31 -16.56 -14.81 -7.39
N CYS A 32 -15.73 -15.84 -7.38
CA CYS A 32 -15.74 -16.90 -6.36
C CYS A 32 -14.68 -16.66 -5.30
N PHE A 33 -14.98 -16.80 -4.01
CA PHE A 33 -14.05 -16.57 -2.89
C PHE A 33 -13.61 -17.85 -2.19
N PHE A 34 -12.33 -17.91 -1.79
CA PHE A 34 -11.76 -19.04 -1.06
C PHE A 34 -11.36 -18.71 0.39
N SER A 35 -11.34 -17.43 0.75
CA SER A 35 -11.11 -16.95 2.11
C SER A 35 -12.25 -16.06 2.59
N GLU A 36 -12.22 -15.72 3.88
CA GLU A 36 -13.17 -14.78 4.51
C GLU A 36 -12.53 -13.41 4.79
N GLY A 37 -11.25 -13.25 4.44
CA GLY A 37 -10.48 -12.04 4.73
C GLY A 37 -10.78 -10.90 3.76
N ASP A 38 -10.67 -9.68 4.27
CA ASP A 38 -10.78 -8.45 3.47
C ASP A 38 -9.72 -8.34 2.35
N THR A 39 -8.55 -8.96 2.55
CA THR A 39 -7.45 -8.98 1.57
C THR A 39 -7.91 -9.53 0.22
N GLU A 40 -8.75 -10.57 0.19
CA GLU A 40 -9.26 -11.15 -1.06
C GLU A 40 -10.29 -10.24 -1.72
N VAL A 41 -11.09 -9.54 -0.91
CA VAL A 41 -12.05 -8.53 -1.39
C VAL A 41 -11.30 -7.40 -2.07
N VAL A 42 -10.19 -6.91 -1.49
CA VAL A 42 -9.35 -5.86 -2.11
C VAL A 42 -8.75 -6.35 -3.43
N LEU A 43 -8.21 -7.58 -3.46
CA LEU A 43 -7.62 -8.17 -4.67
C LEU A 43 -8.61 -8.22 -5.83
N LYS A 44 -9.84 -8.65 -5.57
CA LYS A 44 -10.89 -8.78 -6.59
C LYS A 44 -11.55 -7.45 -6.94
N ALA A 45 -11.69 -6.56 -5.97
CA ALA A 45 -12.11 -5.18 -6.22
C ALA A 45 -11.14 -4.48 -7.19
N TRP A 46 -9.82 -4.71 -7.03
CA TRP A 46 -8.83 -4.23 -7.98
C TRP A 46 -9.04 -4.81 -9.39
N HIS A 47 -9.27 -6.12 -9.52
CA HIS A 47 -9.57 -6.71 -10.82
C HIS A 47 -10.86 -6.14 -11.45
N ALA A 48 -11.91 -5.96 -10.64
CA ALA A 48 -13.23 -5.56 -11.13
C ALA A 48 -13.29 -4.08 -11.54
N TRP A 49 -12.61 -3.22 -10.80
CA TRP A 49 -12.79 -1.76 -10.90
C TRP A 49 -11.48 -0.98 -11.06
N GLY A 50 -10.34 -1.67 -11.13
CA GLY A 50 -9.02 -1.05 -11.19
C GLY A 50 -8.79 -0.07 -10.04
N ALA A 51 -8.14 1.06 -10.33
CA ALA A 51 -7.92 2.12 -9.36
C ALA A 51 -9.21 2.71 -8.76
N GLY A 52 -10.33 2.63 -9.48
CA GLY A 52 -11.65 3.06 -9.01
C GLY A 52 -12.14 2.28 -7.78
N CYS A 53 -11.55 1.12 -7.48
CA CYS A 53 -11.85 0.41 -6.24
C CYS A 53 -11.54 1.24 -4.99
N CYS A 54 -10.56 2.16 -5.04
CA CYS A 54 -10.13 2.94 -3.89
C CYS A 54 -11.22 3.88 -3.37
N GLU A 55 -12.15 4.31 -4.23
CA GLU A 55 -13.30 5.13 -3.84
C GLU A 55 -14.36 4.33 -3.07
N ARG A 56 -14.33 3.00 -3.20
CA ARG A 56 -15.30 2.06 -2.63
C ARG A 56 -14.82 1.46 -1.31
N LEU A 57 -13.52 1.44 -1.08
CA LEU A 57 -12.91 0.89 0.13
C LEU A 57 -13.11 1.85 1.31
N GLN A 58 -13.78 1.37 2.35
CA GLN A 58 -13.89 2.08 3.63
C GLN A 58 -12.99 1.39 4.64
N GLY A 59 -11.95 2.06 5.12
CA GLY A 59 -10.97 1.43 5.98
C GLY A 59 -9.72 2.28 6.21
N MET A 60 -8.77 1.67 6.89
CA MET A 60 -7.39 2.12 6.98
C MET A 60 -6.53 1.08 6.28
N PHE A 61 -5.76 1.45 5.26
CA PHE A 61 -5.05 0.46 4.47
C PHE A 61 -3.85 1.03 3.72
N ALA A 62 -2.86 0.17 3.55
CA ALA A 62 -1.82 0.28 2.56
C ALA A 62 -1.64 -1.09 1.91
N PHE A 63 -1.54 -1.12 0.58
CA PHE A 63 -1.30 -2.37 -0.13
C PHE A 63 -0.44 -2.17 -1.37
N ALA A 64 0.19 -3.26 -1.78
CA ALA A 64 0.85 -3.34 -3.08
C ALA A 64 0.19 -4.46 -3.88
N VAL A 65 -0.18 -4.18 -5.13
CA VAL A 65 -0.71 -5.17 -6.07
C VAL A 65 0.25 -5.30 -7.25
N HIS A 66 0.55 -6.55 -7.60
CA HIS A 66 1.33 -6.92 -8.76
C HIS A 66 0.42 -7.62 -9.77
N GLU A 67 0.43 -7.10 -11.00
CA GLU A 67 -0.28 -7.65 -12.15
C GLU A 67 0.71 -8.48 -12.98
N ARG A 68 0.50 -9.80 -13.06
CA ARG A 68 1.40 -10.72 -13.78
C ARG A 68 1.54 -10.34 -15.25
N ASP A 69 0.44 -10.06 -15.91
CA ASP A 69 0.40 -9.97 -17.37
C ASP A 69 0.93 -8.61 -17.87
N SER A 70 0.75 -7.54 -17.09
CA SER A 70 1.29 -6.21 -17.40
C SER A 70 2.67 -5.97 -16.78
N GLY A 71 3.08 -6.78 -15.79
CA GLY A 71 4.29 -6.58 -15.00
C GLY A 71 4.23 -5.37 -14.05
N ARG A 72 3.07 -4.73 -13.91
CA ARG A 72 2.93 -3.51 -13.10
C ARG A 72 2.87 -3.86 -11.62
N VAL A 73 3.53 -3.02 -10.81
CA VAL A 73 3.34 -2.97 -9.36
C VAL A 73 2.70 -1.64 -9.02
N ILE A 74 1.59 -1.67 -8.31
CA ILE A 74 0.88 -0.47 -7.86
C ILE A 74 0.88 -0.45 -6.34
N LEU A 75 1.32 0.67 -5.78
CA LEU A 75 1.34 0.97 -4.36
C LEU A 75 0.17 1.90 -4.03
N VAL A 76 -0.64 1.52 -3.05
CA VAL A 76 -1.85 2.25 -2.66
C VAL A 76 -1.84 2.50 -1.15
N ARG A 77 -2.24 3.71 -0.75
CA ARG A 77 -2.58 4.07 0.64
C ARG A 77 -3.98 4.65 0.71
N ASP A 78 -4.60 4.52 1.87
CA ASP A 78 -5.85 5.20 2.19
C ASP A 78 -5.69 6.73 2.18
N ARG A 79 -6.82 7.44 2.05
CA ARG A 79 -6.87 8.90 1.85
C ARG A 79 -6.23 9.72 2.98
N LEU A 80 -6.22 9.18 4.20
CA LEU A 80 -5.63 9.83 5.36
C LEU A 80 -4.22 9.33 5.66
N GLY A 81 -3.74 8.33 4.90
CA GLY A 81 -2.46 7.69 5.13
C GLY A 81 -2.36 7.05 6.50
N ILE A 82 -3.43 6.45 7.03
CA ILE A 82 -3.42 5.86 8.38
C ILE A 82 -2.39 4.73 8.46
N LYS A 83 -2.30 3.89 7.44
CA LYS A 83 -1.27 2.85 7.38
C LYS A 83 0.01 3.36 6.70
N PRO A 84 1.19 3.16 7.32
CA PRO A 84 2.46 3.60 6.76
C PRO A 84 2.84 2.78 5.52
N LEU A 85 3.44 3.48 4.56
CA LEU A 85 4.08 2.89 3.38
C LEU A 85 5.24 3.81 2.99
N TYR A 86 6.45 3.36 3.30
CA TYR A 86 7.70 4.04 2.99
C TYR A 86 8.25 3.52 1.68
N ILE A 87 8.91 4.38 0.90
CA ILE A 87 9.48 4.05 -0.39
C ILE A 87 10.92 4.53 -0.41
N ALA A 88 11.85 3.74 -0.96
CA ALA A 88 13.20 4.20 -1.26
C ALA A 88 13.53 3.83 -2.71
N GLU A 89 13.92 4.83 -3.49
CA GLU A 89 14.28 4.67 -4.89
C GLU A 89 15.80 4.78 -5.08
N SER A 90 16.32 3.92 -5.94
CA SER A 90 17.71 3.87 -6.36
C SER A 90 17.77 3.49 -7.83
N PRO A 91 18.89 3.71 -8.55
CA PRO A 91 18.97 3.39 -9.97
C PRO A 91 18.55 1.94 -10.28
N GLY A 92 17.47 1.78 -11.04
CA GLY A 92 16.92 0.48 -11.44
C GLY A 92 16.19 -0.30 -10.34
N ARG A 93 15.89 0.30 -9.19
CA ARG A 93 15.23 -0.39 -8.07
C ARG A 93 14.39 0.55 -7.21
N LEU A 94 13.15 0.14 -6.97
CA LEU A 94 12.27 0.70 -5.96
C LEU A 94 12.07 -0.33 -4.83
N ARG A 95 12.19 0.12 -3.59
CA ARG A 95 11.86 -0.67 -2.40
C ARG A 95 10.71 0.00 -1.66
N PHE A 96 9.86 -0.79 -1.04
CA PHE A 96 8.81 -0.28 -0.16
C PHE A 96 8.66 -1.14 1.08
N ALA A 97 8.21 -0.54 2.18
CA ALA A 97 7.94 -1.27 3.42
C ALA A 97 6.92 -0.53 4.31
N SER A 98 6.29 -1.27 5.22
CA SER A 98 5.39 -0.69 6.24
C SER A 98 6.15 0.03 7.37
N SER A 99 7.48 -0.04 7.43
CA SER A 99 8.28 0.61 8.46
C SER A 99 9.65 1.02 7.94
N LEU A 100 10.20 2.12 8.50
CA LEU A 100 11.55 2.57 8.21
C LEU A 100 12.61 1.49 8.50
N PRO A 101 12.61 0.81 9.67
CA PRO A 101 13.61 -0.23 9.93
C PRO A 101 13.62 -1.36 8.89
N ALA A 102 12.45 -1.81 8.43
CA ALA A 102 12.36 -2.86 7.42
C ALA A 102 12.90 -2.40 6.06
N LEU A 103 12.65 -1.14 5.69
CA LEU A 103 13.19 -0.56 4.45
C LEU A 103 14.72 -0.45 4.50
N LEU A 104 15.26 0.01 5.64
CA LEU A 104 16.69 0.24 5.85
C LEU A 104 17.50 -1.05 5.98
N ALA A 105 16.89 -2.15 6.44
CA ALA A 105 17.55 -3.44 6.57
C ALA A 105 18.15 -3.96 5.24
N ALA A 106 17.61 -3.53 4.10
CA ALA A 106 18.09 -3.90 2.78
C ALA A 106 19.35 -3.12 2.30
N GLY A 107 19.78 -2.11 3.06
CA GLY A 107 20.93 -1.26 2.76
C GLY A 107 20.80 -0.44 1.46
N GLY A 108 21.78 0.45 1.23
CA GLY A 108 21.83 1.30 0.03
C GLY A 108 20.71 2.34 -0.03
N VAL A 109 20.37 2.91 1.12
CA VAL A 109 19.45 4.04 1.30
C VAL A 109 20.25 5.15 1.98
N ASP A 110 20.12 6.41 1.53
CA ASP A 110 20.74 7.55 2.20
C ASP A 110 20.05 7.80 3.55
N THR A 111 20.77 7.54 4.64
CA THR A 111 20.29 7.71 6.01
C THR A 111 20.67 9.06 6.61
N ALA A 112 21.21 9.99 5.82
CA ALA A 112 21.40 11.36 6.27
C ALA A 112 20.06 12.01 6.62
N LEU A 113 20.06 12.83 7.68
CA LEU A 113 18.88 13.60 8.07
C LEU A 113 18.54 14.61 6.97
N ASP A 114 17.26 14.70 6.61
CA ASP A 114 16.75 15.80 5.80
C ASP A 114 16.62 17.05 6.69
N PRO A 115 17.35 18.16 6.44
CA PRO A 115 17.26 19.37 7.25
C PRO A 115 15.85 19.98 7.29
N VAL A 116 15.08 19.85 6.21
CA VAL A 116 13.70 20.33 6.13
C VAL A 116 12.80 19.46 7.02
N ALA A 117 12.93 18.15 6.91
CA ALA A 117 12.19 17.21 7.75
C ALA A 117 12.56 17.36 9.24
N LEU A 118 13.84 17.58 9.55
CA LEU A 118 14.31 17.83 10.90
C LEU A 118 13.70 19.12 11.47
N ASN A 119 13.62 20.17 10.66
CA ASN A 119 12.95 21.41 11.07
C ASN A 119 11.46 21.16 11.39
N TYR A 120 10.74 20.37 10.57
CA TYR A 120 9.35 19.98 10.86
C TYR A 120 9.25 19.18 12.16
N TYR A 121 10.10 18.18 12.34
CA TYR A 121 10.13 17.34 13.53
C TYR A 121 10.29 18.18 14.80
N LEU A 122 11.21 19.15 14.79
CA LEU A 122 11.46 20.03 15.93
C LEU A 122 10.34 21.06 16.15
N SER A 123 9.75 21.57 15.07
CA SER A 123 8.69 22.60 15.13
C SER A 123 7.33 22.03 15.52
N PHE A 124 7.02 20.81 15.10
CA PHE A 124 5.71 20.17 15.27
C PHE A 124 5.73 18.99 16.24
N HIS A 125 6.72 18.93 17.14
CA HIS A 125 6.82 17.91 18.18
C HIS A 125 6.71 16.48 17.62
N ALA A 126 7.65 16.13 16.75
CA ALA A 126 7.82 14.81 16.11
C ALA A 126 6.93 14.50 14.89
N VAL A 127 6.25 15.50 14.32
CA VAL A 127 5.52 15.33 13.06
C VAL A 127 6.38 15.76 11.87
N VAL A 128 6.55 14.87 10.89
CA VAL A 128 7.12 15.18 9.57
C VAL A 128 6.02 14.98 8.53
N PRO A 129 5.55 16.04 7.85
CA PRO A 129 4.49 15.94 6.86
C PRO A 129 5.00 15.30 5.56
N PRO A 130 4.15 14.53 4.85
CA PRO A 130 4.50 14.05 3.52
C PRO A 130 4.71 15.24 2.55
N PRO A 131 5.58 15.11 1.55
CA PRO A 131 6.27 13.88 1.16
C PRO A 131 7.57 13.60 1.93
N HIS A 132 7.93 14.40 2.93
CA HIS A 132 9.19 14.21 3.66
C HIS A 132 9.14 13.02 4.62
N THR A 133 10.30 12.41 4.81
CA THR A 133 10.61 11.60 5.99
C THR A 133 11.83 12.19 6.69
N ILE A 134 12.14 11.73 7.90
CA ILE A 134 13.32 12.23 8.63
C ILE A 134 14.64 11.91 7.90
N LEU A 135 14.63 10.97 6.95
CA LEU A 135 15.79 10.50 6.18
C LEU A 135 15.69 10.98 4.74
N LYS A 136 16.79 11.45 4.16
CA LYS A 136 16.81 11.95 2.77
C LYS A 136 16.49 10.89 1.73
N GLY A 137 16.89 9.64 1.97
CA GLY A 137 16.74 8.54 1.02
C GLY A 137 15.37 7.86 1.03
N VAL A 138 14.41 8.37 1.79
CA VAL A 138 13.08 7.77 2.00
C VAL A 138 11.97 8.80 1.86
#